data_AF-A0A0M0HYW6-F1
#
_entry.id   AF-A0A0M0HYW6-F1
#
_cell.length_a   1.000
_cell.length_b   1.000
_cell.length_c   1.000
_cell.angle_alpha   90.00
_cell.angle_beta   90.00
_cell.angle_gamma   90.00
#
_symmetry.space_group_name_H-M   'P 1'
#
loop_
_entity.id
_entity.type
_entity.pdbx_description
1 polymer ?
#
loop_
_entity_poly.entity_id
_entity_poly.type
_entity_poly.pdbx_seq_one_letter_code
_entity_poly.pdbx_strand_id
1 'polypeptide(L)' 'MANDRYMKIGEVLERTSYSRAQIYRLMKSGEFPSAYRLSKNRVAWKESEVDAWVEERQSIFLVPQLDKGQKLLEEVWRR' A
#
# COMPACT_ATOMS: atom_id res chain seq x y z
N MET A 1 6.17 -19.53 -14.54
CA MET A 1 5.18 -18.48 -14.84
C MET A 1 4.53 -18.11 -13.52
N ALA A 2 4.93 -16.98 -12.92
CA ALA A 2 4.35 -16.57 -11.64
C ALA A 2 2.90 -16.17 -11.87
N ASN A 3 1.97 -16.85 -11.19
CA ASN A 3 0.55 -16.53 -11.26
C ASN A 3 0.30 -15.32 -10.36
N ASP A 4 0.42 -14.12 -10.92
CA ASP A 4 0.23 -12.87 -10.18
C ASP A 4 -1.22 -12.74 -9.73
N ARG A 5 -1.40 -12.47 -8.44
CA ARG A 5 -2.69 -12.49 -7.76
C ARG A 5 -3.36 -11.12 -7.88
N TYR A 6 -4.68 -11.12 -8.06
CA TYR A 6 -5.47 -9.89 -8.09
C TYR A 6 -6.01 -9.52 -6.71
N MET A 7 -5.58 -8.37 -6.20
CA MET A 7 -6.03 -7.78 -4.94
C MET A 7 -7.29 -6.93 -5.14
N LYS A 8 -8.29 -7.11 -4.28
CA LYS A 8 -9.44 -6.21 -4.18
C LYS A 8 -9.05 -4.94 -3.43
N ILE A 9 -9.87 -3.89 -3.55
CA ILE A 9 -9.61 -2.61 -2.85
C ILE A 9 -9.36 -2.82 -1.35
N GLY A 10 -10.11 -3.67 -0.65
CA GLY A 10 -9.91 -3.91 0.78
C GLY A 10 -8.47 -4.35 1.12
N GLU A 11 -7.93 -5.27 0.33
CA GLU A 11 -6.56 -5.77 0.50
C GLU A 11 -5.52 -4.70 0.18
N VAL A 12 -5.79 -3.85 -0.81
CA VAL A 12 -4.93 -2.69 -1.13
C VAL A 12 -4.89 -1.71 0.04
N LEU A 13 -6.02 -1.46 0.71
CA LEU A 13 -6.07 -0.59 1.88
C LEU A 13 -5.28 -1.19 3.05
N GLU A 14 -5.44 -2.48 3.31
CA GLU A 14 -4.69 -3.19 4.36
C GLU A 14 -3.19 -3.17 4.08
N ARG A 15 -2.79 -3.43 2.82
CA ARG A 15 -1.38 -3.48 2.42
C ARG A 15 -0.69 -2.11 2.48
N THR A 16 -1.40 -1.05 2.12
CA THR A 16 -0.81 0.30 1.99
C THR A 16 -1.10 1.21 3.18
N SER A 17 -2.00 0.80 4.09
CA SER A 17 -2.51 1.61 5.21
C SER A 17 -3.13 2.96 4.80
N TYR A 18 -3.41 3.16 3.51
CA TYR A 18 -4.09 4.35 3.02
C TYR A 18 -5.61 4.20 3.04
N SER A 19 -6.29 5.33 3.16
CA SER A 19 -7.74 5.38 2.97
C SER A 19 -8.09 5.16 1.49
N ARG A 20 -9.31 4.66 1.24
CA ARG A 20 -9.82 4.47 -0.13
C ARG A 20 -9.80 5.74 -0.96
N ALA A 21 -10.17 6.87 -0.36
CA ALA A 21 -10.15 8.17 -1.02
C ALA A 21 -8.72 8.58 -1.43
N GLN A 22 -7.73 8.25 -0.60
CA GLN A 22 -6.34 8.54 -0.91
C GLN A 22 -5.81 7.66 -2.04
N ILE A 23 -6.11 6.36 -2.06
CA ILE A 23 -5.77 5.48 -3.18
C ILE A 23 -6.33 6.04 -4.50
N TYR A 24 -7.61 6.44 -4.54
CA TYR A 24 -8.17 7.01 -5.75
C TYR A 24 -7.57 8.37 -6.12
N ARG A 25 -7.16 9.20 -5.15
CA ARG A 25 -6.41 10.43 -5.43
C ARG A 25 -5.05 10.13 -6.05
N LEU A 26 -4.32 9.16 -5.51
CA LEU A 26 -3.01 8.76 -6.04
C LEU A 26 -3.13 8.14 -7.44
N MET A 27 -4.19 7.36 -7.69
CA MET A 27 -4.49 6.87 -9.03
C MET A 27 -4.77 8.04 -10.00
N LYS A 28 -5.51 9.05 -9.56
CA LYS A 28 -5.80 10.25 -10.37
C LYS A 28 -4.53 11.08 -10.65
N SER A 29 -3.58 11.15 -9.70
CA SER A 29 -2.29 11.80 -9.92
C SER A 29 -1.29 10.97 -10.70
N GLY A 30 -1.62 9.70 -11.02
CA GLY A 30 -0.69 8.77 -11.69
C GLY A 30 0.41 8.23 -10.78
N GLU A 31 0.30 8.48 -9.47
CA GLU A 31 1.27 8.05 -8.46
C GLU A 31 0.98 6.67 -7.88
N PHE A 32 -0.11 6.01 -8.27
CA PHE A 32 -0.47 4.65 -7.80
C PHE A 32 -0.86 3.76 -8.98
N PRO A 33 -0.57 2.44 -8.93
CA PRO A 33 -0.94 1.50 -9.98
C PRO A 33 -2.42 1.59 -10.38
N SER A 34 -2.67 1.52 -11.68
CA SER A 34 -4.03 1.54 -12.22
C SER A 34 -4.75 0.22 -11.92
N ALA A 35 -6.06 0.31 -11.66
CA ALA A 35 -6.87 -0.88 -11.41
C ALA A 35 -7.23 -1.57 -12.73
N TYR A 36 -7.12 -2.89 -12.76
CA TYR A 36 -7.61 -3.75 -13.83
C TYR A 36 -9.10 -4.02 -13.66
N ARG A 37 -9.86 -3.78 -14.73
CA ARG A 37 -11.28 -4.12 -14.77
C ARG A 37 -11.46 -5.59 -15.07
N LEU A 38 -11.77 -6.39 -14.04
CA LEU A 38 -12.02 -7.83 -14.17
C LEU A 38 -13.45 -8.14 -14.63
N SER A 39 -14.40 -7.27 -14.30
CA SER A 39 -15.79 -7.36 -14.78
C SER A 39 -16.48 -5.99 -14.77
N LYS A 40 -17.74 -5.93 -15.22
CA LYS A 40 -18.54 -4.70 -15.23
C LYS A 40 -18.51 -3.94 -13.89
N ASN A 41 -18.58 -4.68 -12.78
CA ASN A 41 -18.69 -4.14 -11.42
C ASN A 41 -17.47 -4.48 -10.54
N ARG A 42 -16.39 -5.02 -11.11
CA ARG A 42 -15.22 -5.46 -10.34
C ARG A 42 -13.93 -4.92 -10.94
N VAL A 43 -13.17 -4.25 -10.10
CA VAL A 43 -11.77 -3.87 -10.37
C VAL A 43 -10.85 -4.53 -9.35
N ALA A 44 -9.60 -4.73 -9.74
CA ALA A 44 -8.56 -5.29 -8.89
C ALA A 44 -7.18 -4.78 -9.31
N TRP A 45 -6.20 -4.91 -8.45
CA TRP A 45 -4.80 -4.57 -8.72
C TRP A 45 -3.98 -5.84 -8.74
N LYS A 46 -2.87 -5.84 -9.48
CA LYS A 46 -1.90 -6.92 -9.35
C LYS A 46 -1.14 -6.75 -8.05
N GLU A 47 -0.97 -7.84 -7.31
CA GLU A 47 -0.23 -7.86 -6.05
C GLU A 47 1.20 -7.39 -6.27
N SER A 48 1.86 -7.86 -7.34
CA SER A 48 3.21 -7.44 -7.70
C SER A 48 3.38 -5.93 -7.93
N GLU A 49 2.40 -5.28 -8.56
CA GLU A 49 2.46 -3.84 -8.85
C GLU A 49 2.27 -3.00 -7.58
N VAL A 50 1.36 -3.44 -6.70
CA VAL A 50 1.15 -2.78 -5.40
C VAL A 50 2.38 -2.94 -4.53
N ASP A 51 2.98 -4.14 -4.50
CA ASP A 51 4.21 -4.39 -3.75
C ASP A 51 5.40 -3.58 -4.28
N ALA A 52 5.59 -3.54 -5.60
CA ALA A 52 6.62 -2.71 -6.23
C ALA A 52 6.44 -1.23 -5.89
N TRP A 53 5.20 -0.74 -5.89
CA TRP A 53 4.89 0.63 -5.49
C TRP A 53 5.18 0.91 -4.01
N VAL A 54 4.87 -0.04 -3.12
CA VAL A 54 5.21 0.07 -1.70
C VAL A 54 6.74 0.11 -1.52
N GLU A 55 7.48 -0.74 -2.23
CA GLU A 55 8.94 -0.79 -2.17
C GLU A 55 9.60 0.51 -2.66
N GLU A 56 9.11 1.08 -3.75
CA GLU A 56 9.55 2.38 -4.27
C GLU A 56 9.37 3.50 -3.22
N ARG A 57 8.26 3.48 -2.46
CA ARG A 57 7.99 4.44 -1.39
C ARG A 57 8.76 4.12 -0.09
N GLN A 58 9.01 2.84 0.22
CA GLN A 58 9.81 2.43 1.37
C GLN A 58 11.26 2.92 1.25
N SER A 59 11.79 3.00 0.02
CA SER A 59 13.11 3.61 -0.21
C SER A 59 13.17 5.08 0.22
N ILE A 60 12.04 5.80 0.19
CA ILE A 60 11.94 7.22 0.60
C ILE A 60 11.80 7.36 2.13
N PHE A 61 11.19 6.38 2.79
CA PHE A 61 10.90 6.41 4.23
C PHE A 61 11.69 5.38 5.05
N LEU A 62 12.86 4.94 4.57
CA LEU A 62 13.80 4.21 5.43
C LEU A 62 14.07 5.10 6.66
N VAL A 63 13.38 4.81 7.76
CA VAL A 63 13.77 5.29 9.08
C VAL A 63 15.18 4.77 9.23
N PRO A 64 16.22 5.63 9.26
CA PRO A 64 17.58 5.19 9.44
C PRO A 64 17.57 4.39 10.74
N GLN A 65 17.89 3.10 10.63
CA GLN A 65 18.12 2.14 11.72
C GLN A 65 17.67 2.65 13.09
N LEU A 66 16.53 2.15 13.57
CA LEU A 66 16.13 2.21 14.98
C LEU A 66 17.13 1.40 15.82
N ASP A 67 18.36 1.89 15.91
CA ASP A 67 19.39 1.48 16.85
C ASP A 67 19.32 2.45 18.04
N LYS A 68 18.33 2.21 18.90
CA LYS A 68 18.33 2.39 20.37
C LYS A 68 16.91 2.61 20.91
N GLY A 69 16.46 1.64 21.71
CA GLY A 69 15.46 1.87 22.74
C GLY A 69 14.02 1.54 22.32
N GLN A 70 13.66 0.26 22.46
CA GLN A 70 12.30 -0.29 22.56
C GLN A 70 11.50 0.30 23.77
N LYS A 71 11.39 1.63 23.87
CA LYS A 71 10.73 2.30 24.99
C LYS A 71 10.19 3.67 24.56
N LEU A 72 9.26 3.69 23.60
CA LEU A 72 8.49 4.90 23.26
C LEU A 72 7.22 4.59 22.44
N LEU A 73 7.11 3.42 21.82
CA LEU A 73 5.94 3.06 21.00
C LEU A 73 4.70 2.64 21.81
N GLU A 74 4.86 2.13 23.04
CA GLU A 74 3.72 1.78 23.89
C GLU A 74 3.10 2.99 24.63
N GLU A 75 3.81 4.12 24.71
CA GLU A 75 3.34 5.28 25.49
C GLU A 75 2.50 6.27 24.65
N VAL A 76 2.70 6.29 23.33
CA VAL A 76 1.96 7.18 22.41
C VAL A 76 0.60 6.60 22.01
N TRP A 77 0.44 5.28 21.96
CA TRP A 77 -0.84 4.61 21.65
C TRP A 77 -1.74 4.40 22.88
N ARG A 78 -1.36 4.96 24.04
CA ARG A 78 -2.12 4.87 25.30
C ARG A 78 -2.85 6.17 25.67
N ARG A 79 -3.17 7.01 24.69
CA ARG A 79 -4.11 8.14 24.83
C ARG A 79 -5.21 8.08 23.79
#